data_AF-A0A9E1SBF1-F1
#
_entry.id   AF-A0A9E1SBF1-F1
#
_cell.length_a   1.000
_cell.length_b   1.000
_cell.length_c   1.000
_cell.angle_alpha   90.00
_cell.angle_beta   90.00
_cell.angle_gamma   90.00
#
_symmetry.space_group_name_H-M   'P 1'
#
loop_
_entity.id
_entity.type
_entity.pdbx_description
1 polymer ?
#
loop_
_entity_poly.entity_id
_entity_poly.type
_entity_poly.pdbx_seq_one_letter_code
_entity_poly.pdbx_strand_id
1 'polypeptide(L)'
;LASRLSFFLWGSLPDEELLQAAKNGVLVEEEQLSMQVDRMLTNNKLKRFCDSFPTQWLQLDRIISAVPDEKKYRDFYYAAPLYRTTMDMMMEPLLLFETVLIEDRSILELIDSNYTFRSPRLRKWYGEEPKGKLGGPVTIPFARQLVEDRRHGGLITNGAVMTMTSGPLETKPITRGAWIAGVIFNSPPPPPPAEVPPLPEEKELDESLTLRERFADHRERADCAGCHEKLDPLGFALENFDPVGRWRKKYHNGREVDASGILFRTHEFSNVIEFKDAILKEKNRFVRGLAGHLLAFGLGRELNPSDTLALDEIVERVEAEDYSMKSLIHAVVQSKPFRGPSGKLALHKTK
;
A
#
# COMPACT_ATOMS: atom_id res chain seq x y z
N LEU A 1 18.46 2.52 -21.45
CA LEU A 1 18.19 1.39 -20.53
C LEU A 1 18.98 1.54 -19.22
N ALA A 2 20.32 1.58 -19.24
CA ALA A 2 21.15 1.80 -18.05
C ALA A 2 20.67 2.93 -17.11
N SER A 3 20.45 4.14 -17.62
CA SER A 3 19.93 5.24 -16.80
C SER A 3 18.57 4.95 -16.18
N ARG A 4 17.65 4.31 -16.93
CA ARG A 4 16.33 3.95 -16.42
C ARG A 4 16.46 2.93 -15.28
N LEU A 5 17.31 1.92 -15.45
CA LEU A 5 17.58 0.92 -14.42
C LEU A 5 18.20 1.54 -13.15
N SER A 6 19.19 2.44 -13.32
CA SER A 6 19.85 3.11 -12.19
C SER A 6 18.93 4.05 -11.43
N PHE A 7 18.09 4.83 -12.11
CA PHE A 7 17.11 5.69 -11.44
C PHE A 7 15.99 4.88 -10.79
N PHE A 8 15.56 3.77 -11.41
CA PHE A 8 14.55 2.88 -10.87
C PHE A 8 15.01 2.21 -9.55
N LEU A 9 16.15 1.50 -9.56
CA LEU A 9 16.58 0.70 -8.41
C LEU A 9 17.45 1.46 -7.40
N TRP A 10 18.20 2.48 -7.85
CA TRP A 10 19.17 3.18 -6.99
C TRP A 10 18.87 4.67 -6.80
N GLY A 11 17.89 5.24 -7.50
CA GLY A 11 17.61 6.69 -7.46
C GLY A 11 18.85 7.54 -7.77
N SER A 12 19.78 7.02 -8.57
CA SER A 12 21.07 7.67 -8.84
C SER A 12 21.59 7.38 -10.25
N LEU A 13 22.70 8.03 -10.62
CA LEU A 13 23.41 7.77 -11.86
C LEU A 13 23.88 6.30 -11.95
N PRO A 14 23.98 5.74 -13.18
CA PRO A 14 24.61 4.44 -13.41
C PRO A 14 26.04 4.43 -12.89
N ASP A 15 26.51 3.28 -12.42
CA ASP A 15 27.93 3.07 -12.15
C ASP A 15 28.69 2.63 -13.41
N GLU A 16 30.02 2.58 -13.31
CA GLU A 16 30.88 2.31 -14.45
C GLU A 16 30.58 0.96 -15.11
N GLU A 17 30.27 -0.07 -14.33
CA GLU A 17 29.92 -1.39 -14.85
C GLU A 17 28.65 -1.34 -15.70
N LEU A 18 27.59 -0.67 -15.21
CA LEU A 18 26.34 -0.52 -15.94
C LEU A 18 26.50 0.37 -17.19
N LEU A 19 27.37 1.38 -17.13
CA LEU A 19 27.73 2.21 -18.28
C LEU A 19 28.48 1.41 -19.34
N GLN A 20 29.44 0.56 -18.93
CA GLN A 20 30.22 -0.27 -19.84
C GLN A 20 29.34 -1.35 -20.50
N ALA A 21 28.44 -1.98 -19.73
CA ALA A 21 27.45 -2.90 -20.28
C ALA A 21 26.53 -2.22 -21.30
N ALA A 22 26.12 -0.98 -21.04
CA ALA A 22 25.35 -0.18 -22.01
C ALA A 22 26.16 0.14 -23.28
N LYS A 23 27.42 0.54 -23.12
CA LYS A 23 28.32 0.88 -24.23
C LYS A 23 28.61 -0.31 -25.13
N ASN A 24 28.71 -1.50 -24.55
CA ASN A 24 28.92 -2.75 -25.27
C ASN A 24 27.63 -3.30 -25.92
N GLY A 25 26.48 -2.67 -25.66
CA GLY A 25 25.19 -3.10 -26.22
C GLY A 25 24.58 -4.34 -25.55
N VAL A 26 25.25 -4.95 -24.56
CA VAL A 26 24.84 -6.24 -23.98
C VAL A 26 23.61 -6.15 -23.09
N LEU A 27 23.23 -4.96 -22.61
CA LEU A 27 22.01 -4.78 -21.80
C LEU A 27 20.69 -5.10 -22.54
N VAL A 28 20.74 -5.28 -23.86
CA VAL A 28 19.57 -5.75 -24.62
C VAL A 28 19.38 -7.25 -24.55
N GLU A 29 20.36 -8.00 -24.05
CA GLU A 29 20.28 -9.43 -23.83
C GLU A 29 19.64 -9.69 -22.46
N GLU A 30 18.69 -10.62 -22.40
CA GLU A 30 17.87 -10.85 -21.19
C GLU A 30 18.72 -11.36 -20.03
N GLU A 31 19.66 -12.26 -20.29
CA GLU A 31 20.58 -12.81 -19.28
C GLU A 31 21.49 -11.72 -18.70
N GLN A 32 22.10 -10.88 -19.55
CA GLN A 32 22.96 -9.79 -19.11
C GLN A 32 22.20 -8.72 -18.32
N LEU A 33 20.96 -8.42 -18.74
CA LEU A 33 20.09 -7.51 -18.00
C LEU A 33 19.74 -8.08 -16.62
N SER A 34 19.39 -9.38 -16.55
CA SER A 34 19.11 -10.09 -15.30
C SER A 34 20.30 -10.02 -14.34
N MET A 35 21.51 -10.34 -14.82
CA MET A 35 22.73 -10.26 -14.02
C MET A 35 22.96 -8.87 -13.43
N GLN A 36 22.71 -7.81 -14.21
CA GLN A 36 22.82 -6.44 -13.72
C GLN A 36 21.74 -6.10 -12.69
N VAL A 37 20.50 -6.56 -12.88
CA VAL A 37 19.43 -6.39 -11.88
C VAL A 37 19.83 -7.06 -10.56
N ASP A 38 20.26 -8.32 -10.58
CA ASP A 38 20.65 -9.05 -9.37
C ASP A 38 21.78 -8.36 -8.60
N ARG A 39 22.83 -7.94 -9.33
CA ARG A 39 23.92 -7.15 -8.77
C ARG A 39 23.41 -5.87 -8.10
N MET A 40 22.51 -5.15 -8.77
CA MET A 40 21.95 -3.90 -8.26
C MET A 40 21.06 -4.10 -7.03
N LEU A 41 20.34 -5.22 -6.95
CA LEU A 41 19.51 -5.58 -5.80
C LEU A 41 20.33 -5.90 -4.54
N THR A 42 21.58 -6.34 -4.69
CA THR A 42 22.49 -6.57 -3.54
C THR A 42 23.27 -5.33 -3.11
N ASN A 43 23.14 -4.22 -3.82
CA ASN A 43 23.95 -3.02 -3.58
C ASN A 43 23.32 -2.12 -2.49
N ASN A 44 24.16 -1.48 -1.68
CA ASN A 44 23.70 -0.56 -0.62
C ASN A 44 22.84 0.62 -1.13
N LYS A 45 22.99 1.01 -2.40
CA LYS A 45 22.16 2.04 -3.04
C LYS A 45 20.68 1.62 -3.16
N LEU A 46 20.36 0.32 -3.10
CA LEU A 46 18.98 -0.18 -3.14
C LEU A 46 18.12 0.40 -2.01
N LYS A 47 18.72 0.79 -0.88
CA LYS A 47 17.99 1.41 0.24
C LYS A 47 17.12 2.61 -0.20
N ARG A 48 17.57 3.38 -1.20
CA ARG A 48 16.80 4.50 -1.76
C ARG A 48 15.49 4.05 -2.42
N PHE A 49 15.48 2.89 -3.07
CA PHE A 49 14.27 2.30 -3.61
C PHE A 49 13.32 1.87 -2.48
N CYS A 50 13.84 1.22 -1.43
CA CYS A 50 13.07 0.86 -0.23
C CYS A 50 12.45 2.06 0.49
N ASP A 51 13.07 3.24 0.40
CA ASP A 51 12.55 4.46 1.04
C ASP A 51 11.61 5.24 0.11
N SER A 52 11.84 5.20 -1.20
CA SER A 52 11.11 6.05 -2.17
C SER A 52 9.85 5.38 -2.70
N PHE A 53 9.97 4.14 -3.20
CA PHE A 53 8.85 3.47 -3.87
C PHE A 53 7.68 3.17 -2.92
N PRO A 54 7.85 2.43 -1.80
CA PRO A 54 6.71 2.10 -0.94
C PRO A 54 6.10 3.34 -0.28
N THR A 55 6.88 4.39 0.00
CA THR A 55 6.34 5.67 0.49
C THR A 55 5.36 6.29 -0.50
N GLN A 56 5.72 6.31 -1.81
CA GLN A 56 4.87 6.85 -2.87
C GLN A 56 3.69 5.92 -3.18
N TRP A 57 3.95 4.63 -3.33
CA TRP A 57 2.94 3.61 -3.63
C TRP A 57 1.84 3.59 -2.56
N LEU A 58 2.23 3.52 -1.29
CA LEU A 58 1.29 3.47 -0.17
C LEU A 58 0.73 4.85 0.21
N GLN A 59 1.26 5.93 -0.36
CA GLN A 59 0.88 7.32 -0.06
C GLN A 59 1.08 7.67 1.43
N LEU A 60 2.22 7.21 1.99
CA LEU A 60 2.50 7.34 3.43
C LEU A 60 2.68 8.79 3.88
N ASP A 61 3.00 9.71 2.96
CA ASP A 61 3.12 11.14 3.24
C ASP A 61 1.82 11.74 3.84
N ARG A 62 0.66 11.16 3.50
CA ARG A 62 -0.64 11.59 4.02
C ARG A 62 -0.74 11.52 5.55
N ILE A 63 -0.02 10.60 6.19
CA ILE A 63 -0.04 10.47 7.65
C ILE A 63 0.53 11.69 8.36
N ILE A 64 1.41 12.46 7.70
CA ILE A 64 2.00 13.68 8.25
C ILE A 64 0.88 14.70 8.53
N SER A 65 -0.06 14.80 7.58
CA SER A 65 -1.22 15.71 7.62
C SER A 65 -2.42 15.18 8.40
N ALA A 66 -2.44 13.90 8.78
CA ALA A 66 -3.52 13.34 9.58
C ALA A 66 -3.56 14.07 10.94
N VAL A 67 -4.74 14.47 11.41
CA VAL A 67 -4.88 15.18 12.70
C VAL A 67 -6.03 14.59 13.51
N PRO A 68 -5.87 13.37 14.08
CA PRO A 68 -6.85 12.78 14.99
C PRO A 68 -7.19 13.74 16.13
N ASP A 69 -8.41 13.68 16.66
CA ASP A 69 -8.82 14.54 17.76
C ASP A 69 -7.88 14.42 18.97
N GLU A 70 -7.24 15.53 19.33
CA GLU A 70 -6.21 15.56 20.38
C GLU A 70 -6.77 15.23 21.76
N LYS A 71 -8.04 15.56 22.03
CA LYS A 71 -8.67 15.30 23.33
C LYS A 71 -8.97 13.80 23.49
N LYS A 72 -9.43 13.15 22.43
CA LYS A 72 -9.75 11.72 22.38
C LYS A 72 -8.50 10.85 22.30
N TYR A 73 -7.48 11.30 21.55
CA TYR A 73 -6.26 10.55 21.26
C TYR A 73 -5.02 11.23 21.86
N ARG A 74 -5.06 11.61 23.13
CA ARG A 74 -3.93 12.31 23.79
C ARG A 74 -2.61 11.55 23.69
N ASP A 75 -2.66 10.23 23.82
CA ASP A 75 -1.49 9.37 23.72
C ASP A 75 -0.95 9.25 22.29
N PHE A 76 -1.73 9.55 21.26
CA PHE A 76 -1.21 9.66 19.88
C PHE A 76 -0.16 10.76 19.76
N TYR A 77 -0.43 11.92 20.37
CA TYR A 77 0.42 13.11 20.34
C TYR A 77 1.50 13.10 21.43
N TYR A 78 1.15 12.62 22.62
CA TYR A 78 1.95 12.75 23.83
C TYR A 78 2.43 11.42 24.40
N ALA A 79 2.54 10.36 23.59
CA ALA A 79 3.10 9.10 24.05
C ALA A 79 4.53 9.28 24.55
N ALA A 80 4.85 8.70 25.71
CA ALA A 80 6.18 8.80 26.33
C ALA A 80 7.31 8.44 25.33
N PRO A 81 8.38 9.24 25.19
CA PRO A 81 8.71 10.44 25.96
C PRO A 81 8.25 11.73 25.24
N LEU A 82 6.93 11.94 25.11
CA LEU A 82 6.30 13.10 24.46
C LEU A 82 6.62 13.18 22.96
N TYR A 83 6.34 12.09 22.25
CA TYR A 83 6.58 11.99 20.82
C TYR A 83 5.37 11.42 20.09
N ARG A 84 5.11 11.99 18.90
CA ARG A 84 3.96 11.63 18.08
C ARG A 84 4.14 10.24 17.47
N THR A 85 3.15 9.37 17.67
CA THR A 85 3.25 7.95 17.29
C THR A 85 3.30 7.71 15.78
N THR A 86 2.92 8.69 14.95
CA THR A 86 2.91 8.58 13.47
C THR A 86 4.25 8.21 12.87
N MET A 87 5.34 8.69 13.46
CA MET A 87 6.68 8.42 12.96
C MET A 87 7.01 6.94 13.09
N ASP A 88 6.65 6.32 14.21
CA ASP A 88 6.81 4.89 14.37
C ASP A 88 5.88 4.12 13.41
N MET A 89 4.63 4.56 13.26
CA MET A 89 3.64 3.92 12.39
C MET A 89 4.11 3.84 10.92
N MET A 90 4.76 4.88 10.40
CA MET A 90 5.27 4.89 9.01
C MET A 90 6.33 3.83 8.75
N MET A 91 7.14 3.50 9.76
CA MET A 91 8.25 2.56 9.60
C MET A 91 7.77 1.11 9.49
N GLU A 92 6.63 0.76 10.10
CA GLU A 92 6.05 -0.59 10.06
C GLU A 92 5.85 -1.11 8.61
N PRO A 93 5.13 -0.41 7.71
CA PRO A 93 5.00 -0.85 6.32
C PRO A 93 6.31 -0.78 5.52
N LEU A 94 7.18 0.19 5.78
CA LEU A 94 8.46 0.33 5.06
C LEU A 94 9.40 -0.84 5.36
N LEU A 95 9.51 -1.23 6.63
CA LEU A 95 10.35 -2.36 7.05
C LEU A 95 9.76 -3.69 6.58
N LEU A 96 8.43 -3.84 6.55
CA LEU A 96 7.79 -5.00 5.95
C LEU A 96 8.12 -5.12 4.46
N PHE A 97 7.97 -4.03 3.69
CA PHE A 97 8.33 -4.00 2.28
C PHE A 97 9.81 -4.33 2.04
N GLU A 98 10.71 -3.69 2.80
CA GLU A 98 12.15 -3.93 2.72
C GLU A 98 12.50 -5.39 3.01
N THR A 99 11.84 -6.02 3.98
CA THR A 99 12.05 -7.44 4.30
C THR A 99 11.59 -8.34 3.15
N VAL A 100 10.40 -8.08 2.59
CA VAL A 100 9.88 -8.86 1.46
C VAL A 100 10.82 -8.75 0.26
N LEU A 101 11.42 -7.58 0.03
CA LEU A 101 12.39 -7.36 -1.03
C LEU A 101 13.74 -8.04 -0.78
N ILE A 102 14.37 -7.80 0.37
CA ILE A 102 15.74 -8.25 0.64
C ILE A 102 15.79 -9.76 0.86
N GLU A 103 14.78 -10.33 1.53
CA GLU A 103 14.68 -11.78 1.75
C GLU A 103 14.01 -12.52 0.57
N ASP A 104 13.65 -11.81 -0.50
CA ASP A 104 12.98 -12.37 -1.68
C ASP A 104 11.74 -13.20 -1.34
N ARG A 105 10.90 -12.64 -0.47
CA ARG A 105 9.65 -13.27 -0.03
C ARG A 105 8.59 -13.17 -1.11
N SER A 106 7.53 -13.97 -0.94
CA SER A 106 6.32 -13.80 -1.73
C SER A 106 5.73 -12.41 -1.48
N ILE A 107 5.39 -11.69 -2.55
CA ILE A 107 4.73 -10.38 -2.45
C ILE A 107 3.34 -10.47 -1.82
N LEU A 108 2.76 -11.67 -1.73
CA LEU A 108 1.49 -11.91 -1.05
C LEU A 108 1.59 -11.67 0.47
N GLU A 109 2.80 -11.74 1.05
CA GLU A 109 3.04 -11.38 2.45
C GLU A 109 2.77 -9.89 2.72
N LEU A 110 2.73 -9.04 1.69
CA LEU A 110 2.31 -7.64 1.81
C LEU A 110 0.81 -7.49 2.09
N ILE A 111 -0.01 -8.49 1.75
CA ILE A 111 -1.43 -8.55 2.12
C ILE A 111 -1.59 -9.16 3.50
N ASP A 112 -0.90 -10.27 3.74
CA ASP A 112 -0.98 -11.01 4.98
C ASP A 112 0.32 -11.72 5.31
N SER A 113 1.02 -11.19 6.31
CA SER A 113 2.26 -11.76 6.86
C SER A 113 2.02 -12.26 8.28
N ASN A 114 2.70 -13.33 8.68
CA ASN A 114 2.74 -13.79 10.08
C ASN A 114 3.78 -13.02 10.92
N TYR A 115 4.32 -11.92 10.42
CA TYR A 115 5.26 -11.07 11.13
C TYR A 115 5.07 -9.60 10.77
N THR A 116 5.54 -8.72 11.65
CA THR A 116 5.57 -7.26 11.43
C THR A 116 6.80 -6.64 12.11
N PHE A 117 6.97 -5.33 11.99
CA PHE A 117 8.03 -4.57 12.63
C PHE A 117 7.44 -3.53 13.56
N ARG A 118 7.83 -3.58 14.84
CA ARG A 118 7.33 -2.63 15.82
C ARG A 118 8.43 -2.11 16.71
N SER A 119 8.33 -0.83 17.00
CA SER A 119 9.03 -0.21 18.11
C SER A 119 8.35 -0.55 19.44
N PRO A 120 9.02 -0.37 20.59
CA PRO A 120 8.39 -0.53 21.90
C PRO A 120 7.13 0.34 22.06
N ARG A 121 7.10 1.52 21.42
CA ARG A 121 5.93 2.41 21.38
C ARG A 121 4.77 1.79 20.62
N LEU A 122 5.03 1.25 19.43
CA LEU A 122 3.98 0.60 18.64
C LEU A 122 3.45 -0.66 19.31
N ARG A 123 4.29 -1.46 19.97
CA ARG A 123 3.82 -2.62 20.74
C ARG A 123 2.78 -2.17 21.78
N LYS A 124 3.11 -1.16 22.58
CA LYS A 124 2.17 -0.53 23.51
C LYS A 124 0.94 0.04 22.81
N TRP A 125 1.11 0.65 21.63
CA TRP A 125 0.02 1.22 20.84
C TRP A 125 -1.04 0.19 20.46
N TYR A 126 -0.61 -1.02 20.10
CA TYR A 126 -1.48 -2.14 19.76
C TYR A 126 -1.88 -2.99 20.97
N GLY A 127 -1.59 -2.54 22.19
CA GLY A 127 -1.97 -3.26 23.43
C GLY A 127 -1.05 -4.41 23.81
N GLU A 128 0.15 -4.51 23.20
CA GLU A 128 1.18 -5.48 23.58
C GLU A 128 2.15 -4.89 24.61
N GLU A 129 2.75 -5.77 25.42
CA GLU A 129 3.83 -5.38 26.34
C GLU A 129 5.01 -4.76 25.58
N PRO A 130 5.50 -3.56 25.93
CA PRO A 130 6.66 -2.98 25.29
C PRO A 130 7.92 -3.82 25.58
N LYS A 131 8.72 -4.13 24.55
CA LYS A 131 10.01 -4.81 24.71
C LYS A 131 11.15 -3.78 24.62
N GLY A 132 11.73 -3.42 25.75
CA GLY A 132 12.80 -2.43 25.82
C GLY A 132 12.30 -1.01 26.14
N LYS A 133 13.22 -0.03 26.17
CA LYS A 133 12.91 1.36 26.52
C LYS A 133 12.16 2.04 25.38
N LEU A 134 11.14 2.84 25.72
CA LEU A 134 10.49 3.75 24.78
C LEU A 134 11.52 4.78 24.31
N GLY A 135 11.92 4.69 23.04
CA GLY A 135 12.86 5.62 22.41
C GLY A 135 12.25 7.00 22.20
N GLY A 136 13.09 8.04 22.30
CA GLY A 136 12.74 9.40 21.89
C GLY A 136 12.96 9.64 20.39
N PRO A 137 12.81 10.88 19.90
CA PRO A 137 12.93 11.22 18.48
C PRO A 137 14.29 10.88 17.84
N VAL A 138 15.33 10.67 18.65
CA VAL A 138 16.71 10.45 18.20
C VAL A 138 16.95 9.02 17.74
N THR A 139 16.32 8.03 18.39
CA THR A 139 16.54 6.62 18.06
C THR A 139 15.29 5.81 18.41
N ILE A 140 14.70 5.21 17.39
CA ILE A 140 13.50 4.38 17.51
C ILE A 140 13.89 2.96 17.10
N PRO A 141 14.15 2.04 18.06
CA PRO A 141 14.51 0.68 17.72
C PRO A 141 13.29 -0.06 17.18
N PHE A 142 13.44 -0.73 16.04
CA PHE A 142 12.45 -1.66 15.50
C PHE A 142 12.99 -3.08 15.57
N ALA A 143 12.09 -4.02 15.85
CA ALA A 143 12.38 -5.44 15.77
C ALA A 143 11.30 -6.15 14.97
N ARG A 144 11.71 -7.14 14.18
CA ARG A 144 10.78 -8.12 13.60
C ARG A 144 10.11 -8.88 14.74
N GLN A 145 8.79 -9.00 14.69
CA GLN A 145 8.03 -9.78 15.65
C GLN A 145 7.06 -10.72 14.92
N LEU A 146 6.84 -11.90 15.51
CA LEU A 146 5.77 -12.80 15.08
C LEU A 146 4.42 -12.14 15.40
N VAL A 147 3.46 -12.35 14.50
CA VAL A 147 2.07 -11.93 14.64
C VAL A 147 1.21 -13.18 14.48
N GLU A 148 0.67 -13.68 15.59
CA GLU A 148 -0.23 -14.84 15.59
C GLU A 148 -1.64 -14.47 15.12
N ASP A 149 -2.01 -13.21 15.35
CA ASP A 149 -3.30 -12.66 14.97
C ASP A 149 -3.22 -11.98 13.61
N ARG A 150 -3.74 -12.64 12.57
CA ARG A 150 -3.73 -12.17 11.17
C ARG A 150 -4.34 -10.77 10.99
N ARG A 151 -5.11 -10.24 11.94
CA ARG A 151 -5.57 -8.84 11.91
C ARG A 151 -4.42 -7.82 11.87
N HIS A 152 -3.23 -8.20 12.34
CA HIS A 152 -2.08 -7.32 12.47
C HIS A 152 -0.96 -7.59 11.44
N GLY A 153 -1.14 -8.56 10.55
CA GLY A 153 -0.19 -8.89 9.48
C GLY A 153 -0.38 -8.05 8.21
N GLY A 154 0.65 -7.90 7.39
CA GLY A 154 0.54 -7.21 6.10
C GLY A 154 0.47 -5.67 6.19
N LEU A 155 0.35 -5.03 5.03
CA LEU A 155 0.35 -3.58 4.88
C LEU A 155 -1.02 -2.94 5.13
N ILE A 156 -2.11 -3.62 4.82
CA ILE A 156 -3.45 -3.02 4.79
C ILE A 156 -3.93 -2.60 6.18
N THR A 157 -3.58 -3.37 7.22
CA THR A 157 -4.17 -3.23 8.56
C THR A 157 -3.28 -2.53 9.59
N ASN A 158 -2.19 -1.90 9.16
CA ASN A 158 -1.30 -1.18 10.08
C ASN A 158 -1.83 0.21 10.45
N GLY A 159 -1.33 0.75 11.56
CA GLY A 159 -1.74 2.03 12.11
C GLY A 159 -1.47 3.22 11.19
N ALA A 160 -0.45 3.18 10.33
CA ALA A 160 -0.21 4.26 9.37
C ALA A 160 -1.34 4.37 8.36
N VAL A 161 -1.72 3.23 7.74
CA VAL A 161 -2.80 3.17 6.77
C VAL A 161 -4.12 3.57 7.43
N MET A 162 -4.44 3.02 8.60
CA MET A 162 -5.67 3.36 9.31
C MET A 162 -5.76 4.85 9.65
N THR A 163 -4.63 5.46 10.05
CA THR A 163 -4.59 6.87 10.45
C THR A 163 -4.70 7.81 9.25
N MET A 164 -3.94 7.56 8.18
CA MET A 164 -3.91 8.46 7.02
C MET A 164 -5.17 8.39 6.13
N THR A 165 -5.99 7.37 6.34
CA THR A 165 -7.28 7.17 5.62
C THR A 165 -8.50 7.50 6.47
N SER A 166 -8.31 8.15 7.62
CA SER A 166 -9.39 8.55 8.55
C SER A 166 -9.50 10.08 8.69
N GLY A 167 -10.61 10.54 9.26
CA GLY A 167 -10.79 11.93 9.67
C GLY A 167 -10.31 12.20 11.10
N PRO A 168 -10.40 13.46 11.55
CA PRO A 168 -10.06 13.84 12.93
C PRO A 168 -10.94 13.16 13.98
N LEU A 169 -12.26 13.12 13.75
CA LEU A 169 -13.24 12.67 14.73
C LEU A 169 -13.62 11.20 14.56
N GLU A 170 -13.71 10.75 13.30
CA GLU A 170 -14.21 9.43 12.92
C GLU A 170 -13.46 8.80 11.72
N THR A 171 -13.74 7.52 11.49
CA THR A 171 -13.18 6.77 10.37
C THR A 171 -13.89 7.15 9.08
N LYS A 172 -13.19 7.01 7.94
CA LYS A 172 -13.75 7.30 6.62
C LYS A 172 -13.75 6.03 5.75
N PRO A 173 -14.77 5.15 5.86
CA PRO A 173 -14.83 3.91 5.10
C PRO A 173 -14.66 4.12 3.59
N ILE A 174 -15.28 5.16 3.03
CA ILE A 174 -15.19 5.44 1.58
C ILE A 174 -13.75 5.82 1.19
N THR A 175 -13.08 6.63 2.00
CA THR A 175 -11.66 6.98 1.80
C THR A 175 -10.74 5.76 1.93
N ARG A 176 -11.00 4.89 2.92
CA ARG A 176 -10.30 3.60 3.07
C ARG A 176 -10.49 2.70 1.85
N GLY A 177 -11.73 2.56 1.39
CA GLY A 177 -12.05 1.75 0.21
C GLY A 177 -11.41 2.28 -1.07
N ALA A 178 -11.45 3.61 -1.27
CA ALA A 178 -10.77 4.26 -2.39
C ALA A 178 -9.25 4.07 -2.33
N TRP A 179 -8.65 4.12 -1.14
CA TRP A 179 -7.23 3.82 -0.95
C TRP A 179 -6.91 2.37 -1.32
N ILE A 180 -7.69 1.37 -0.86
CA ILE A 180 -7.46 -0.03 -1.25
C ILE A 180 -7.60 -0.20 -2.77
N ALA A 181 -8.66 0.35 -3.37
CA ALA A 181 -8.88 0.25 -4.81
C ALA A 181 -7.71 0.84 -5.63
N GLY A 182 -7.23 2.02 -5.25
CA GLY A 182 -6.11 2.68 -5.93
C GLY A 182 -4.74 2.07 -5.62
N VAL A 183 -4.44 1.79 -4.35
CA VAL A 183 -3.10 1.36 -3.91
C VAL A 183 -2.91 -0.15 -4.08
N ILE A 184 -3.87 -0.97 -3.65
CA ILE A 184 -3.73 -2.43 -3.68
C ILE A 184 -4.06 -2.99 -5.06
N PHE A 185 -5.10 -2.47 -5.73
CA PHE A 185 -5.56 -2.99 -7.02
C PHE A 185 -5.20 -2.13 -8.23
N ASN A 186 -4.55 -0.98 -8.03
CA ASN A 186 -4.24 -0.01 -9.10
C ASN A 186 -5.46 0.36 -9.96
N SER A 187 -6.62 0.48 -9.32
CA SER A 187 -7.91 0.79 -9.94
C SER A 187 -8.58 1.93 -9.16
N PRO A 188 -8.01 3.14 -9.17
CA PRO A 188 -8.58 4.27 -8.43
C PRO A 188 -10.00 4.57 -8.91
N PRO A 189 -10.93 4.91 -8.00
CA PRO A 189 -12.27 5.29 -8.40
C PRO A 189 -12.26 6.59 -9.22
N PRO A 190 -13.26 6.79 -10.10
CA PRO A 190 -13.41 8.07 -10.79
C PRO A 190 -13.65 9.19 -9.77
N PRO A 191 -13.32 10.45 -10.12
CA PRO A 191 -13.66 11.59 -9.26
C PRO A 191 -15.17 11.65 -9.03
N PRO A 192 -15.62 12.13 -7.85
CA PRO A 192 -17.05 12.24 -7.56
C PRO A 192 -17.72 13.22 -8.55
N PRO A 193 -18.98 12.97 -8.95
CA PRO A 193 -19.71 13.91 -9.80
C PRO A 193 -19.89 15.27 -9.12
N ALA A 194 -19.79 16.37 -9.88
CA ALA A 194 -19.84 17.73 -9.35
C ALA A 194 -21.21 18.12 -8.76
N GLU A 195 -22.28 17.43 -9.17
CA GLU A 195 -23.67 17.74 -8.79
C GLU A 195 -24.14 17.03 -7.51
N VAL A 196 -23.25 16.28 -6.85
CA VAL A 196 -23.58 15.57 -5.61
C VAL A 196 -23.58 16.57 -4.45
N PRO A 197 -24.67 16.67 -3.66
CA PRO A 197 -24.69 17.50 -2.46
C PRO A 197 -23.53 17.14 -1.53
N PRO A 198 -22.91 18.12 -0.86
CA PRO A 198 -21.87 17.82 0.12
C PRO A 198 -22.42 16.85 1.17
N LEU A 199 -21.58 15.91 1.61
CA LEU A 199 -21.91 15.08 2.76
C LEU A 199 -22.17 16.01 3.96
N PRO A 200 -23.14 15.68 4.84
CA PRO A 200 -23.38 16.45 6.06
C PRO A 200 -22.08 16.61 6.83
N GLU A 201 -21.86 17.77 7.46
CA GLU A 201 -20.67 17.94 8.29
C GLU A 201 -20.70 16.92 9.43
N GLU A 202 -19.52 16.45 9.88
CA GLU A 202 -19.40 15.40 10.92
C GLU A 202 -20.18 15.74 12.21
N LYS A 203 -20.46 17.03 12.48
CA LYS A 203 -21.23 17.53 13.63
C LYS A 203 -22.74 17.47 13.46
N GLU A 204 -23.24 17.29 12.24
CA GLU A 204 -24.66 17.23 11.89
C GLU A 204 -25.17 15.79 11.79
N LEU A 205 -24.28 14.81 11.92
CA LEU A 205 -24.60 13.40 11.81
C LEU A 205 -25.23 12.85 13.09
N ASP A 206 -26.28 12.05 12.94
CA ASP A 206 -26.93 11.35 14.05
C ASP A 206 -25.96 10.36 14.72
N GLU A 207 -25.56 10.69 15.95
CA GLU A 207 -24.66 9.87 16.77
C GLU A 207 -25.25 8.50 17.15
N SER A 208 -26.56 8.31 17.02
CA SER A 208 -27.23 7.03 17.29
C SER A 208 -27.07 5.99 16.16
N LEU A 209 -26.78 6.44 14.94
CA LEU A 209 -26.59 5.59 13.78
C LEU A 209 -25.14 5.12 13.64
N THR A 210 -24.95 3.93 13.07
CA THR A 210 -23.62 3.46 12.61
C THR A 210 -23.20 4.21 11.35
N LEU A 211 -21.89 4.21 11.05
CA LEU A 211 -21.40 4.79 9.80
C LEU A 211 -22.03 4.13 8.56
N ARG A 212 -22.29 2.83 8.60
CA ARG A 212 -22.94 2.12 7.48
C ARG A 212 -24.35 2.64 7.24
N GLU A 213 -25.13 2.86 8.30
CA GLU A 213 -26.50 3.38 8.23
C GLU A 213 -26.53 4.85 7.80
N ARG A 214 -25.63 5.70 8.31
CA ARG A 214 -25.55 7.12 7.93
C ARG A 214 -25.34 7.33 6.43
N PHE A 215 -24.63 6.40 5.79
CA PHE A 215 -24.37 6.46 4.35
C PHE A 215 -25.28 5.53 3.53
N ALA A 216 -26.32 4.92 4.12
CA ALA A 216 -27.22 4.02 3.40
C ALA A 216 -28.00 4.77 2.30
N ASP A 217 -28.66 5.86 2.65
CA ASP A 217 -29.46 6.67 1.71
C ASP A 217 -28.63 7.17 0.51
N HIS A 218 -27.36 7.52 0.74
CA HIS A 218 -26.45 7.96 -0.32
C HIS A 218 -26.13 6.84 -1.32
N ARG A 219 -26.07 5.59 -0.87
CA ARG A 219 -25.78 4.42 -1.71
C ARG A 219 -26.98 3.96 -2.52
N GLU A 220 -28.19 4.19 -2.03
CA GLU A 220 -29.41 3.79 -2.73
C GLU A 220 -29.68 4.65 -3.95
N ARG A 221 -29.04 5.81 -4.07
CA ARG A 221 -29.15 6.65 -5.27
C ARG A 221 -28.49 5.97 -6.47
N ALA A 222 -29.19 5.94 -7.60
CA ALA A 222 -28.75 5.25 -8.81
C ALA A 222 -27.41 5.78 -9.38
N ASP A 223 -27.11 7.07 -9.18
CA ASP A 223 -25.85 7.71 -9.57
C ASP A 223 -24.65 7.30 -8.69
N CYS A 224 -24.90 6.84 -7.47
CA CYS A 224 -23.88 6.52 -6.47
C CYS A 224 -23.68 5.00 -6.28
N ALA A 225 -24.76 4.21 -6.43
CA ALA A 225 -24.79 2.78 -6.14
C ALA A 225 -23.66 1.99 -6.83
N GLY A 226 -23.42 2.23 -8.11
CA GLY A 226 -22.45 1.45 -8.90
C GLY A 226 -20.99 1.61 -8.44
N CYS A 227 -20.61 2.79 -7.93
CA CYS A 227 -19.27 3.00 -7.36
C CYS A 227 -19.19 2.47 -5.92
N HIS A 228 -20.22 2.74 -5.11
CA HIS A 228 -20.29 2.29 -3.72
C HIS A 228 -20.29 0.77 -3.58
N GLU A 229 -20.93 0.04 -4.50
CA GLU A 229 -20.91 -1.42 -4.51
C GLU A 229 -19.48 -2.00 -4.62
N LYS A 230 -18.56 -1.25 -5.25
CA LYS A 230 -17.16 -1.65 -5.38
C LYS A 230 -16.29 -1.15 -4.23
N LEU A 231 -16.56 0.06 -3.72
CA LEU A 231 -15.72 0.73 -2.72
C LEU A 231 -16.09 0.37 -1.28
N ASP A 232 -17.38 0.24 -0.99
CA ASP A 232 -17.86 0.06 0.36
C ASP A 232 -17.33 -1.23 0.99
N PRO A 233 -17.38 -2.41 0.33
CA PRO A 233 -16.83 -3.62 0.94
C PRO A 233 -15.37 -3.45 1.36
N LEU A 234 -14.55 -2.77 0.53
CA LEU A 234 -13.14 -2.52 0.80
C LEU A 234 -12.96 -1.64 2.05
N GLY A 235 -13.79 -0.61 2.20
CA GLY A 235 -13.74 0.32 3.33
C GLY A 235 -14.26 -0.28 4.63
N PHE A 236 -15.44 -0.89 4.59
CA PHE A 236 -16.11 -1.45 5.76
C PHE A 236 -15.38 -2.66 6.33
N ALA A 237 -14.64 -3.41 5.52
CA ALA A 237 -13.76 -4.49 6.01
C ALA A 237 -12.77 -4.01 7.09
N LEU A 238 -12.44 -2.71 7.10
CA LEU A 238 -11.50 -2.09 8.02
C LEU A 238 -12.17 -1.35 9.18
N GLU A 239 -13.50 -1.36 9.29
CA GLU A 239 -14.20 -0.53 10.28
C GLU A 239 -13.99 -0.94 11.74
N ASN A 240 -13.48 -2.15 11.96
CA ASN A 240 -13.01 -2.57 13.28
C ASN A 240 -11.70 -1.87 13.70
N PHE A 241 -11.06 -1.07 12.83
CA PHE A 241 -9.96 -0.20 13.21
C PHE A 241 -10.44 1.23 13.35
N ASP A 242 -10.20 1.83 14.51
CA ASP A 242 -10.56 3.22 14.80
C ASP A 242 -9.69 4.22 13.99
N PRO A 243 -9.93 5.53 14.10
CA PRO A 243 -9.19 6.56 13.37
C PRO A 243 -7.67 6.56 13.55
N VAL A 244 -7.15 5.89 14.59
CA VAL A 244 -5.71 5.81 14.88
C VAL A 244 -5.18 4.37 14.83
N GLY A 245 -5.95 3.48 14.19
CA GLY A 245 -5.57 2.10 13.91
C GLY A 245 -5.71 1.13 15.08
N ARG A 246 -6.47 1.47 16.12
CA ARG A 246 -6.75 0.56 17.25
C ARG A 246 -7.96 -0.30 16.96
N TRP A 247 -7.93 -1.54 17.43
CA TRP A 247 -9.06 -2.44 17.28
C TRP A 247 -10.25 -2.02 18.14
N ARG A 248 -11.46 -2.04 17.56
CA ARG A 248 -12.75 -1.84 18.20
C ARG A 248 -13.74 -2.91 17.77
N LYS A 249 -14.59 -3.36 18.71
CA LYS A 249 -15.76 -4.20 18.42
C LYS A 249 -17.03 -3.37 18.24
N LYS A 250 -17.11 -2.26 18.98
CA LYS A 250 -18.27 -1.37 19.01
C LYS A 250 -17.88 0.06 18.65
N TYR A 251 -18.84 0.80 18.11
CA TYR A 251 -18.79 2.25 18.00
C TYR A 251 -18.96 2.91 19.37
N HIS A 252 -18.72 4.23 19.45
CA HIS A 252 -18.88 4.99 20.70
C HIS A 252 -20.32 4.98 21.24
N ASN A 253 -21.31 4.80 20.35
CA ASN A 253 -22.72 4.66 20.69
C ASN A 253 -23.11 3.24 21.15
N GLY A 254 -22.14 2.32 21.28
CA GLY A 254 -22.34 0.97 21.79
C GLY A 254 -22.83 -0.06 20.77
N ARG A 255 -23.07 0.35 19.51
CA ARG A 255 -23.46 -0.57 18.43
C ARG A 255 -22.27 -1.38 17.93
N GLU A 256 -22.51 -2.62 17.54
CA GLU A 256 -21.49 -3.49 16.96
C GLU A 256 -21.04 -2.97 15.59
N VAL A 257 -19.77 -3.20 15.28
CA VAL A 257 -19.21 -2.93 13.96
C VAL A 257 -19.50 -4.10 13.03
N ASP A 258 -20.13 -3.80 11.89
CA ASP A 258 -20.32 -4.74 10.79
C ASP A 258 -19.26 -4.53 9.71
N ALA A 259 -18.25 -5.39 9.70
CA ALA A 259 -17.18 -5.41 8.72
C ALA A 259 -17.42 -6.41 7.57
N SER A 260 -18.64 -6.93 7.42
CA SER A 260 -18.95 -7.87 6.33
C SER A 260 -19.11 -7.17 4.98
N GLY A 261 -18.93 -7.94 3.91
CA GLY A 261 -19.10 -7.49 2.54
C GLY A 261 -18.80 -8.59 1.51
N ILE A 262 -18.83 -8.20 0.23
CA ILE A 262 -18.54 -9.11 -0.89
C ILE A 262 -17.49 -8.44 -1.78
N LEU A 263 -16.27 -9.01 -1.81
CA LEU A 263 -15.19 -8.51 -2.66
C LEU A 263 -15.47 -8.92 -4.12
N PHE A 264 -15.49 -7.93 -5.01
CA PHE A 264 -15.75 -8.07 -6.44
C PHE A 264 -17.01 -8.88 -6.79
N ARG A 265 -18.03 -8.83 -5.91
CA ARG A 265 -19.30 -9.58 -6.03
C ARG A 265 -19.14 -11.11 -6.07
N THR A 266 -17.99 -11.63 -5.67
CA THR A 266 -17.67 -13.06 -5.77
C THR A 266 -17.24 -13.65 -4.43
N HIS A 267 -16.49 -12.90 -3.62
CA HIS A 267 -15.90 -13.42 -2.39
C HIS A 267 -16.53 -12.76 -1.17
N GLU A 268 -17.48 -13.45 -0.54
CA GLU A 268 -18.06 -13.02 0.74
C GLU A 268 -17.01 -13.06 1.87
N PHE A 269 -17.10 -12.10 2.78
CA PHE A 269 -16.30 -12.05 4.00
C PHE A 269 -17.11 -11.42 5.14
N SER A 270 -16.83 -11.85 6.37
CA SER A 270 -17.50 -11.39 7.59
C SER A 270 -16.61 -10.52 8.47
N ASN A 271 -15.30 -10.51 8.21
CA ASN A 271 -14.30 -9.81 9.00
C ASN A 271 -13.03 -9.54 8.19
N VAL A 272 -12.08 -8.79 8.76
CA VAL A 272 -10.84 -8.41 8.07
C VAL A 272 -9.92 -9.59 7.71
N ILE A 273 -9.98 -10.71 8.44
CA ILE A 273 -9.15 -11.89 8.12
C ILE A 273 -9.71 -12.55 6.86
N GLU A 274 -11.02 -12.79 6.81
CA GLU A 274 -11.71 -13.31 5.62
C GLU A 274 -11.60 -12.34 4.44
N PHE A 275 -11.56 -11.03 4.69
CA PHE A 275 -11.29 -10.04 3.65
C PHE A 275 -9.88 -10.20 3.05
N LYS A 276 -8.86 -10.44 3.87
CA LYS A 276 -7.51 -10.76 3.37
C LYS A 276 -7.52 -12.06 2.56
N ASP A 277 -8.23 -13.09 3.03
CA ASP A 277 -8.40 -14.34 2.28
C ASP A 277 -9.09 -14.10 0.92
N ALA A 278 -10.09 -13.23 0.86
CA ALA A 278 -10.74 -12.82 -0.38
C ALA A 278 -9.77 -12.11 -1.34
N ILE A 279 -8.90 -11.22 -0.84
CA ILE A 279 -7.86 -10.58 -1.66
C ILE A 279 -6.86 -11.63 -2.18
N LEU A 280 -6.46 -12.60 -1.35
CA LEU A 280 -5.53 -13.66 -1.74
C LEU A 280 -6.13 -14.64 -2.77
N LYS A 281 -7.45 -14.84 -2.78
CA LYS A 281 -8.14 -15.54 -3.88
C LYS A 281 -8.04 -14.77 -5.21
N GLU A 282 -7.91 -13.46 -5.15
CA GLU A 282 -7.71 -12.55 -6.27
C GLU A 282 -6.24 -12.09 -6.41
N LYS A 283 -5.29 -12.91 -5.93
CA LYS A 283 -3.84 -12.60 -5.91
C LYS A 283 -3.31 -12.04 -7.22
N ASN A 284 -3.74 -12.57 -8.38
CA ASN A 284 -3.28 -12.07 -9.69
C ASN A 284 -3.74 -10.62 -9.95
N ARG A 285 -4.89 -10.16 -9.43
CA ARG A 285 -5.28 -8.73 -9.49
C ARG A 285 -4.40 -7.87 -8.62
N PHE A 286 -4.05 -8.33 -7.42
CA PHE A 286 -3.10 -7.64 -6.55
C PHE A 286 -1.72 -7.53 -7.21
N VAL A 287 -1.21 -8.64 -7.75
CA VAL A 287 0.09 -8.71 -8.46
C VAL A 287 0.08 -7.75 -9.64
N ARG A 288 -0.99 -7.74 -10.44
CA ARG A 288 -1.16 -6.77 -11.53
C ARG A 288 -1.13 -5.33 -11.04
N GLY A 289 -1.81 -5.05 -9.92
CA GLY A 289 -1.84 -3.73 -9.31
C GLY A 289 -0.46 -3.26 -8.88
N LEU A 290 0.27 -4.09 -8.14
CA LEU A 290 1.63 -3.82 -7.69
C LEU A 290 2.61 -3.67 -8.87
N ALA A 291 2.53 -4.56 -9.87
CA ALA A 291 3.30 -4.46 -11.10
C ALA A 291 3.03 -3.13 -11.84
N GLY A 292 1.78 -2.67 -11.84
CA GLY A 292 1.39 -1.39 -12.42
C GLY A 292 2.06 -0.20 -11.73
N HIS A 293 1.99 -0.16 -10.39
CA HIS A 293 2.68 0.87 -9.60
C HIS A 293 4.19 0.85 -9.81
N LEU A 294 4.79 -0.35 -9.82
CA LEU A 294 6.23 -0.52 -9.98
C LEU A 294 6.70 -0.12 -11.38
N LEU A 295 5.95 -0.49 -12.42
CA LEU A 295 6.24 -0.12 -13.80
C LEU A 295 6.10 1.39 -14.01
N ALA A 296 5.04 2.02 -13.48
CA ALA A 296 4.87 3.47 -13.53
C ALA A 296 6.04 4.20 -12.86
N PHE A 297 6.43 3.75 -11.67
CA PHE A 297 7.57 4.28 -10.93
C PHE A 297 8.88 4.14 -11.73
N GLY A 298 9.17 2.96 -12.29
CA GLY A 298 10.36 2.72 -13.09
C GLY A 298 10.39 3.47 -14.43
N LEU A 299 9.24 3.79 -15.00
CA LEU A 299 9.12 4.56 -16.24
C LEU A 299 9.11 6.08 -16.00
N GLY A 300 8.75 6.53 -14.80
CA GLY A 300 8.56 7.94 -14.48
C GLY A 300 7.38 8.58 -15.22
N ARG A 301 6.34 7.78 -15.52
CA ARG A 301 5.10 8.22 -16.18
C ARG A 301 3.92 7.35 -15.77
N GLU A 302 2.71 7.87 -15.97
CA GLU A 302 1.50 7.05 -15.90
C GLU A 302 1.50 5.95 -16.97
N LEU A 303 0.83 4.85 -16.65
CA LEU A 303 0.58 3.77 -17.60
C LEU A 303 -0.52 4.18 -18.58
N ASN A 304 -0.42 3.67 -19.79
CA ASN A 304 -1.41 3.87 -20.84
C ASN A 304 -1.94 2.51 -21.34
N PRO A 305 -3.00 2.47 -22.16
CA PRO A 305 -3.61 1.21 -22.60
C PRO A 305 -2.65 0.23 -23.28
N SER A 306 -1.57 0.71 -23.91
CA SER A 306 -0.59 -0.17 -24.55
C SER A 306 0.31 -0.93 -23.57
N ASP A 307 0.37 -0.51 -22.30
CA ASP A 307 1.13 -1.21 -21.26
C ASP A 307 0.37 -2.44 -20.71
N THR A 308 -0.92 -2.59 -21.03
CA THR A 308 -1.80 -3.67 -20.52
C THR A 308 -1.25 -5.06 -20.78
N LEU A 309 -0.81 -5.33 -22.02
CA LEU A 309 -0.25 -6.63 -22.40
C LEU A 309 1.01 -6.97 -21.59
N ALA A 310 1.85 -5.96 -21.33
CA ALA A 310 3.04 -6.16 -20.51
C ALA A 310 2.70 -6.49 -19.06
N LEU A 311 1.61 -5.92 -18.51
CA LEU A 311 1.15 -6.28 -17.17
C LEU A 311 0.61 -7.71 -17.11
N ASP A 312 -0.06 -8.20 -18.17
CA ASP A 312 -0.51 -9.60 -18.25
C ASP A 312 0.69 -10.54 -18.23
N GLU A 313 1.69 -10.28 -19.09
CA GLU A 313 2.94 -11.06 -19.15
C GLU A 313 3.72 -11.04 -17.83
N ILE A 314 3.75 -9.89 -17.13
CA ILE A 314 4.40 -9.79 -15.81
C ILE A 314 3.71 -10.69 -14.80
N VAL A 315 2.37 -10.68 -14.75
CA VAL A 315 1.61 -11.52 -13.81
C VAL A 315 1.89 -13.01 -14.06
N GLU A 316 1.89 -13.44 -15.32
CA GLU A 316 2.19 -14.83 -15.68
C GLU A 316 3.59 -15.28 -15.23
N ARG A 317 4.62 -14.44 -15.45
CA ARG A 317 5.99 -14.72 -14.99
C ARG A 317 6.08 -14.82 -13.47
N VAL A 318 5.47 -13.88 -12.77
CA VAL A 318 5.48 -13.81 -11.30
C VAL A 318 4.73 -14.98 -10.68
N GLU A 319 3.61 -15.41 -11.28
CA GLU A 319 2.88 -16.60 -10.86
C GLU A 319 3.69 -17.88 -11.04
N ALA A 320 4.45 -18.01 -12.14
CA ALA A 320 5.33 -19.15 -12.38
C ALA A 320 6.49 -19.27 -11.37
N GLU A 321 6.85 -18.17 -10.70
CA GLU A 321 7.91 -18.09 -9.69
C GLU A 321 7.36 -17.88 -8.26
N ASP A 322 6.16 -18.41 -7.99
CA ASP A 322 5.51 -18.40 -6.67
C ASP A 322 5.41 -17.00 -6.02
N TYR A 323 5.21 -15.99 -6.88
CA TYR A 323 5.00 -14.61 -6.49
C TYR A 323 6.18 -13.95 -5.76
N SER A 324 7.43 -14.35 -6.04
CA SER A 324 8.60 -13.74 -5.41
C SER A 324 8.78 -12.26 -5.75
N MET A 325 9.31 -11.46 -4.82
CA MET A 325 9.57 -10.03 -5.09
C MET A 325 10.62 -9.82 -6.19
N LYS A 326 11.65 -10.67 -6.28
CA LYS A 326 12.63 -10.56 -7.35
C LYS A 326 12.04 -10.89 -8.71
N SER A 327 11.19 -11.92 -8.83
CA SER A 327 10.53 -12.24 -10.10
C SER A 327 9.72 -11.04 -10.62
N LEU A 328 9.03 -10.32 -9.72
CA LEU A 328 8.30 -9.11 -10.06
C LEU A 328 9.21 -8.00 -10.61
N ILE A 329 10.33 -7.73 -9.94
CA ILE A 329 11.29 -6.71 -10.39
C ILE A 329 11.89 -7.10 -11.74
N HIS A 330 12.32 -8.35 -11.89
CA HIS A 330 12.86 -8.88 -13.14
C HIS A 330 11.84 -8.78 -14.28
N ALA A 331 10.61 -9.24 -14.06
CA ALA A 331 9.54 -9.16 -15.05
C ALA A 331 9.24 -7.71 -15.47
N VAL A 332 9.20 -6.77 -14.52
CA VAL A 332 9.04 -5.34 -14.82
C VAL A 332 10.21 -4.81 -15.67
N VAL A 333 11.46 -5.10 -15.29
CA VAL A 333 12.65 -4.63 -16.02
C VAL A 333 12.76 -5.26 -17.41
N GLN A 334 12.34 -6.52 -17.54
CA GLN A 334 12.37 -7.28 -18.80
C GLN A 334 11.19 -6.94 -19.72
N SER A 335 10.16 -6.26 -19.21
CA SER A 335 8.97 -5.90 -19.97
C SER A 335 9.28 -4.97 -21.16
N LYS A 336 8.45 -5.08 -22.20
CA LYS A 336 8.57 -4.25 -23.40
C LYS A 336 8.52 -2.74 -23.11
N PRO A 337 7.62 -2.21 -22.24
CA PRO A 337 7.63 -0.79 -21.90
C PRO A 337 8.93 -0.34 -21.22
N PHE A 338 9.51 -1.18 -20.35
CA PHE A 338 10.72 -0.85 -19.63
C PHE A 338 11.99 -0.96 -20.48
N ARG A 339 12.07 -1.90 -21.43
CA ARG A 339 13.20 -2.01 -22.37
C ARG A 339 13.09 -1.04 -23.54
N GLY A 340 11.85 -0.70 -23.91
CA GLY A 340 11.52 0.14 -25.05
C GLY A 340 12.08 1.58 -24.97
N PRO A 341 12.11 2.28 -26.11
CA PRO A 341 12.46 3.69 -26.15
C PRO A 341 11.49 4.49 -25.27
N SER A 342 12.01 5.46 -24.51
CA SER A 342 11.16 6.41 -23.78
C SER A 342 10.16 7.04 -24.74
N GLY A 343 8.90 7.26 -24.35
CA GLY A 343 7.85 7.76 -25.27
C GLY A 343 8.22 9.02 -26.08
N LYS A 344 9.13 9.86 -25.54
CA LYS A 344 9.71 11.03 -26.26
C LYS A 344 10.59 10.66 -27.48
N LEU A 345 11.24 9.49 -27.49
CA LEU A 345 12.09 9.00 -28.58
C LEU A 345 11.30 8.20 -29.64
N ALA A 346 10.15 7.63 -29.27
CA ALA A 346 9.30 6.91 -30.21
C ALA A 346 8.67 7.85 -31.26
N LEU A 347 8.29 9.06 -30.84
CA LEU A 347 7.72 10.10 -31.73
C LEU A 347 8.72 10.65 -32.75
N HIS A 348 10.02 10.49 -32.52
CA HIS A 348 11.07 10.96 -33.43
C HIS A 348 11.47 9.94 -34.50
N LYS A 349 11.05 8.68 -34.39
CA LYS A 349 11.32 7.63 -35.40
C LYS A 349 10.19 7.46 -36.43
N THR A 350 9.15 8.27 -36.34
CA THR A 350 8.00 8.30 -37.27
C THR A 350 7.96 9.56 -38.15
N LYS A 351 9.10 10.22 -38.38
CA LYS A 351 9.23 11.29 -39.38
C LYS A 351 10.27 10.95 -40.42
#